data_AF-A0AAW7D8G7-F1
#
_entry.id   AF-A0AAW7D8G7-F1
#
_cell.length_a   1.000
_cell.length_b   1.000
_cell.length_c   1.000
_cell.angle_alpha   90.00
_cell.angle_beta   90.00
_cell.angle_gamma   90.00
#
_symmetry.space_group_name_H-M   'P 1'
#
loop_
_entity.id
_entity.type
_entity.pdbx_description
1 polymer ?
#
loop_
_entity_poly.entity_id
_entity_poly.type
_entity_poly.pdbx_seq_one_letter_code
_entity_poly.pdbx_strand_id
1 'polypeptide(L)'
;MKKIIFLAMLAVSSITLTSCINDDDGYYDYVPDIVNVGEINYDGVSFPLRNAVVADIEQADGGYYYSVELSTNPVPKNGKLNGSYLYLEVYQRDDLKFNGTYVTESNERGLDYIEYYENPIMQDYVPVLNSGSFALLDSDFSSGSINLTNYSDPYGRSLLSSNFALRVVNGKTLTGDFDGLFEFIQLYNKSAKGEVSAKSASTNRVKSGVRRPSARK
;
A
#
# COMPACT_ATOMS: atom_id res chain seq x y z
N MET A 1 -8.67 -23.34 82.17
CA MET A 1 -9.16 -23.79 80.86
C MET A 1 -10.02 -22.71 80.24
N LYS A 2 -9.86 -22.52 78.92
CA LYS A 2 -10.55 -21.59 78.02
C LYS A 2 -12.07 -21.51 78.28
N LYS A 3 -12.66 -20.33 78.03
CA LYS A 3 -13.83 -20.15 77.14
C LYS A 3 -14.03 -18.67 76.81
N ILE A 4 -14.03 -18.41 75.51
CA ILE A 4 -14.43 -17.18 74.83
C ILE A 4 -15.95 -17.24 74.70
N ILE A 5 -16.68 -16.15 74.99
CA ILE A 5 -17.98 -15.88 74.40
C ILE A 5 -18.09 -14.39 74.06
N PHE A 6 -18.43 -14.16 72.79
CA PHE A 6 -18.75 -12.92 72.10
C PHE A 6 -20.00 -12.23 72.64
N LEU A 7 -20.04 -10.89 72.55
CA LEU A 7 -21.30 -10.16 72.41
C LEU A 7 -21.11 -9.02 71.41
N ALA A 8 -21.88 -9.07 70.33
CA ALA A 8 -21.96 -8.08 69.27
C ALA A 8 -23.37 -7.52 69.21
N MET A 9 -23.48 -6.19 69.05
CA MET A 9 -24.58 -5.34 68.54
C MET A 9 -24.33 -3.94 69.16
N LEU A 10 -24.37 -2.81 68.46
CA LEU A 10 -25.32 -2.40 67.44
C LEU A 10 -24.71 -1.27 66.57
N ALA A 11 -25.19 -1.22 65.33
CA ALA A 11 -24.87 -0.29 64.26
C ALA A 11 -24.94 1.21 64.59
N VAL A 12 -24.04 1.99 64.00
CA VAL A 12 -24.40 3.26 63.37
C VAL A 12 -23.85 3.24 61.95
N SER A 13 -24.77 3.11 61.01
CA SER A 13 -24.61 3.24 59.57
C SER A 13 -24.23 4.68 59.21
N SER A 14 -23.01 4.89 58.73
CA SER A 14 -22.62 6.05 57.92
C SER A 14 -22.33 5.57 56.51
N ILE A 15 -23.37 5.58 55.67
CA ILE A 15 -23.22 5.47 54.21
C ILE A 15 -23.20 6.90 53.67
N THR A 16 -22.43 7.10 52.59
CA THR A 16 -22.38 8.21 51.63
C THR A 16 -21.33 9.28 51.92
N LEU A 17 -20.40 9.63 51.02
CA LEU A 17 -20.03 9.13 49.69
C LEU A 17 -18.50 9.27 49.59
N THR A 18 -17.75 8.19 49.41
CA THR A 18 -16.53 8.32 48.63
C THR A 18 -17.00 8.62 47.22
N SER A 19 -16.91 9.88 46.82
CA SER A 19 -16.79 10.19 45.41
C SER A 19 -15.59 9.38 44.92
N CYS A 20 -15.88 8.26 44.24
CA CYS A 20 -15.01 7.81 43.19
C CYS A 20 -15.01 8.98 42.20
N ILE A 21 -14.07 9.90 42.38
CA ILE A 21 -13.59 10.68 41.26
C ILE A 21 -12.98 9.59 40.38
N ASN A 22 -13.78 9.11 39.44
CA ASN A 22 -13.19 8.59 38.23
C ASN A 22 -12.41 9.78 37.69
N ASP A 23 -11.08 9.72 37.82
CA ASP A 23 -10.20 10.42 36.90
C ASP A 23 -10.39 9.73 35.53
N ASP A 24 -11.59 9.92 34.95
CA ASP A 24 -12.00 9.60 33.58
C ASP A 24 -12.12 10.93 32.81
N ASP A 25 -11.30 11.91 33.20
CA ASP A 25 -10.71 12.85 32.29
C ASP A 25 -9.78 12.04 31.38
N GLY A 26 -10.42 11.34 30.43
CA GLY A 26 -9.78 10.68 29.31
C GLY A 26 -8.88 11.68 28.60
N TYR A 27 -7.63 11.70 29.04
CA TYR A 27 -6.54 12.32 28.32
C TYR A 27 -6.37 11.47 27.06
N TYR A 28 -7.11 11.84 26.02
CA TYR A 28 -6.83 11.35 24.69
C TYR A 28 -5.45 11.89 24.34
N ASP A 29 -4.44 11.03 24.43
CA ASP A 29 -3.15 11.28 23.81
C ASP A 29 -3.44 11.71 22.37
N TYR A 30 -3.14 12.98 22.06
CA TYR A 30 -3.28 13.49 20.71
C TYR A 30 -2.35 12.68 19.81
N VAL A 31 -2.92 11.82 18.99
CA VAL A 31 -2.20 11.14 17.92
C VAL A 31 -2.22 12.09 16.72
N PRO A 32 -1.08 12.64 16.29
CA PRO A 32 -1.04 13.55 15.16
C PRO A 32 -1.52 12.84 13.89
N ASP A 33 -2.33 13.54 13.11
CA ASP A 33 -2.67 13.11 11.75
C ASP A 33 -1.40 12.94 10.93
N ILE A 34 -1.33 11.88 10.13
CA ILE A 34 -0.25 11.68 9.17
C ILE A 34 -0.69 12.28 7.84
N VAL A 35 0.15 13.15 7.32
CA VAL A 35 -0.03 13.73 6.00
C VAL A 35 1.00 13.09 5.08
N ASN A 36 0.53 12.39 4.06
CA ASN A 36 1.39 11.84 3.03
C ASN A 36 2.05 12.98 2.25
N VAL A 37 3.36 12.90 2.06
CA VAL A 37 4.17 13.87 1.34
C VAL A 37 5.03 13.18 0.29
N GLY A 38 5.55 13.95 -0.66
CA GLY A 38 6.33 13.44 -1.77
C GLY A 38 5.96 14.04 -3.12
N GLU A 39 6.76 13.76 -4.12
CA GLU A 39 6.65 14.31 -5.46
C GLU A 39 7.11 13.30 -6.50
N ILE A 40 6.56 13.40 -7.69
CA ILE A 40 7.14 12.81 -8.89
C ILE A 40 7.41 13.90 -9.92
N ASN A 41 8.60 13.89 -10.50
CA ASN A 41 9.06 14.84 -11.49
C ASN A 41 9.51 14.12 -12.76
N TYR A 42 9.02 14.60 -13.90
CA TYR A 42 9.54 14.27 -15.21
C TYR A 42 9.64 15.53 -16.05
N ASP A 43 10.83 15.78 -16.60
CA ASP A 43 11.04 16.86 -17.57
C ASP A 43 10.61 18.26 -17.07
N GLY A 44 10.75 18.51 -15.76
CA GLY A 44 10.34 19.77 -15.14
C GLY A 44 8.85 19.88 -14.81
N VAL A 45 8.05 18.86 -15.10
CA VAL A 45 6.66 18.74 -14.65
C VAL A 45 6.63 17.93 -13.36
N SER A 46 6.05 18.48 -12.30
CA SER A 46 5.93 17.83 -11.00
C SER A 46 4.47 17.59 -10.62
N PHE A 47 4.18 16.42 -10.07
CA PHE A 47 2.92 16.10 -9.41
C PHE A 47 3.17 15.67 -7.97
N PRO A 48 2.31 16.09 -7.01
CA PRO A 48 2.41 15.57 -5.66
C PRO A 48 2.06 14.07 -5.64
N LEU A 49 2.76 13.30 -4.80
CA LEU A 49 2.40 11.92 -4.44
C LEU A 49 1.76 11.94 -3.05
N ARG A 50 0.50 11.54 -2.94
CA ARG A 50 -0.26 11.56 -1.67
C ARG A 50 -0.92 10.23 -1.36
N ASN A 51 -0.82 9.26 -2.25
CA ASN A 51 -1.38 7.93 -2.08
C ASN A 51 -0.31 6.90 -2.45
N ALA A 52 -0.17 5.89 -1.59
CA ALA A 52 0.71 4.75 -1.81
C ALA A 52 -0.05 3.47 -1.46
N VAL A 53 -0.02 2.49 -2.37
CA VAL A 53 -0.67 1.19 -2.19
C VAL A 53 0.30 0.10 -2.58
N VAL A 54 0.39 -0.94 -1.75
CA VAL A 54 0.99 -2.23 -2.12
C VAL A 54 -0.18 -3.19 -2.36
N ALA A 55 -0.53 -3.40 -3.63
CA ALA A 55 -1.86 -3.82 -4.06
C ALA A 55 -2.00 -5.33 -4.34
N ASP A 56 -0.88 -6.04 -4.50
CA ASP A 56 -0.84 -7.47 -4.69
C ASP A 56 0.49 -8.09 -4.23
N ILE A 57 0.44 -9.37 -3.88
CA ILE A 57 1.61 -10.23 -3.69
C ILE A 57 1.41 -11.52 -4.49
N GLU A 58 2.23 -11.72 -5.52
CA GLU A 58 2.31 -12.98 -6.26
C GLU A 58 3.52 -13.78 -5.78
N GLN A 59 3.31 -15.03 -5.36
CA GLN A 59 4.41 -15.94 -5.04
C GLN A 59 5.07 -16.44 -6.33
N ALA A 60 6.39 -16.35 -6.40
CA ALA A 60 7.21 -16.87 -7.49
C ALA A 60 8.24 -17.89 -6.97
N ASP A 61 8.96 -18.53 -7.88
CA ASP A 61 10.07 -19.40 -7.48
C ASP A 61 11.17 -18.56 -6.81
N GLY A 62 11.53 -18.92 -5.58
CA GLY A 62 12.53 -18.21 -4.78
C GLY A 62 12.10 -16.86 -4.19
N GLY A 63 10.84 -16.40 -4.36
CA GLY A 63 10.46 -15.08 -3.86
C GLY A 63 9.02 -14.64 -4.09
N TYR A 64 8.81 -13.33 -4.03
CA TYR A 64 7.52 -12.67 -4.14
C TYR A 64 7.62 -11.45 -5.05
N TYR A 65 6.58 -11.24 -5.84
CA TYR A 65 6.34 -10.03 -6.60
C TYR A 65 5.36 -9.15 -5.84
N TYR A 66 5.67 -7.86 -5.74
CA TYR A 66 4.79 -6.86 -5.14
C TYR A 66 4.41 -5.83 -6.19
N SER A 67 3.11 -5.54 -6.29
CA SER A 67 2.61 -4.39 -7.04
C SER A 67 2.64 -3.15 -6.15
N VAL A 68 3.44 -2.15 -6.51
CA VAL A 68 3.59 -0.88 -5.79
C VAL A 68 3.03 0.24 -6.63
N GLU A 69 2.02 0.93 -6.10
CA GLU A 69 1.34 2.06 -6.74
C GLU A 69 1.61 3.34 -5.95
N LEU A 70 2.11 4.38 -6.62
CA LEU A 70 2.26 5.73 -6.08
C LEU A 70 1.44 6.69 -6.94
N SER A 71 0.59 7.50 -6.32
CA SER A 71 -0.33 8.38 -7.05
C SER A 71 -0.65 9.68 -6.33
N THR A 72 -1.12 10.67 -7.08
CA THR A 72 -1.54 11.97 -6.53
C THR A 72 -2.76 11.86 -5.62
N ASN A 73 -3.67 10.95 -5.92
CA ASN A 73 -4.91 10.74 -5.17
C ASN A 73 -5.19 9.23 -5.11
N PRO A 74 -6.06 8.77 -4.19
CA PRO A 74 -6.58 7.42 -4.23
C PRO A 74 -7.10 7.06 -5.63
N VAL A 75 -6.67 5.91 -6.13
CA VAL A 75 -6.97 5.49 -7.51
C VAL A 75 -8.47 5.19 -7.63
N PRO A 76 -9.22 5.91 -8.49
CA PRO A 76 -10.63 5.66 -8.66
C PRO A 76 -10.87 4.36 -9.42
N LYS A 77 -11.95 3.65 -9.07
CA LYS A 77 -12.37 2.46 -9.83
C LYS A 77 -12.59 2.80 -11.30
N ASN A 78 -13.32 3.87 -11.59
CA ASN A 78 -13.60 4.33 -12.95
C ASN A 78 -13.57 5.86 -12.98
N GLY A 79 -13.17 6.44 -14.11
CA GLY A 79 -13.16 7.89 -14.32
C GLY A 79 -11.76 8.49 -14.23
N LYS A 80 -11.66 9.82 -14.18
CA LYS A 80 -10.38 10.50 -14.29
C LYS A 80 -9.62 10.52 -12.95
N LEU A 81 -8.35 10.13 -12.97
CA LEU A 81 -7.39 10.47 -11.93
C LEU A 81 -6.70 11.77 -12.32
N ASN A 82 -6.89 12.85 -11.55
CA ASN A 82 -6.18 14.11 -11.78
C ASN A 82 -4.83 14.07 -11.06
N GLY A 83 -3.73 14.21 -11.80
CA GLY A 83 -2.37 14.10 -11.28
C GLY A 83 -1.60 12.92 -11.88
N SER A 84 -0.67 12.37 -11.12
CA SER A 84 0.19 11.26 -11.53
C SER A 84 -0.28 9.90 -11.01
N TYR A 85 0.10 8.86 -11.75
CA TYR A 85 0.03 7.46 -11.36
C TYR A 85 1.32 6.75 -11.80
N LEU A 86 2.04 6.17 -10.86
CA LEU A 86 3.21 5.32 -11.07
C LEU A 86 2.86 3.92 -10.57
N TYR A 87 3.00 2.93 -11.44
CA TYR A 87 2.90 1.51 -11.11
C TYR A 87 4.25 0.84 -11.28
N LEU A 88 4.66 0.06 -10.28
CA LEU A 88 5.88 -0.71 -10.27
C LEU A 88 5.58 -2.15 -9.88
N GLU A 89 6.25 -3.10 -10.53
CA GLU A 89 6.33 -4.48 -10.05
C GLU A 89 7.75 -4.72 -9.54
N VAL A 90 7.88 -5.09 -8.26
CA VAL A 90 9.17 -5.38 -7.63
C VAL A 90 9.25 -6.83 -7.20
N TYR A 91 10.34 -7.50 -7.55
CA TYR A 91 10.68 -8.84 -7.08
C TYR A 91 11.46 -8.77 -5.77
N GLN A 92 11.21 -9.70 -4.87
CA GLN A 92 11.98 -9.89 -3.66
C GLN A 92 12.19 -11.38 -3.36
N ARG A 93 13.43 -11.77 -3.11
CA ARG A 93 13.76 -13.12 -2.64
C ARG A 93 13.09 -13.45 -1.29
N ASP A 94 12.69 -14.69 -1.09
CA ASP A 94 11.85 -15.14 0.03
C ASP A 94 12.45 -14.95 1.44
N ASP A 95 13.77 -14.97 1.57
CA ASP A 95 14.51 -14.72 2.81
C ASP A 95 14.64 -13.23 3.16
N LEU A 96 14.22 -12.34 2.26
CA LEU A 96 14.29 -10.90 2.42
C LEU A 96 12.96 -10.30 2.90
N LYS A 97 13.03 -9.17 3.60
CA LYS A 97 11.87 -8.36 4.01
C LYS A 97 11.56 -7.31 2.97
N PHE A 98 10.31 -6.86 2.88
CA PHE A 98 9.85 -5.74 2.05
C PHE A 98 10.42 -4.40 2.54
N ASN A 99 11.71 -4.22 2.30
CA ASN A 99 12.52 -3.07 2.66
C ASN A 99 13.89 -3.16 1.94
N GLY A 100 14.31 -2.12 1.24
CA GLY A 100 15.61 -2.03 0.58
C GLY A 100 15.54 -1.41 -0.80
N THR A 101 16.68 -1.42 -1.49
CA THR A 101 16.79 -0.91 -2.86
C THR A 101 16.52 -2.02 -3.87
N TYR A 102 15.54 -1.77 -4.74
CA TYR A 102 15.19 -2.58 -5.89
C TYR A 102 15.74 -1.91 -7.14
N VAL A 103 16.36 -2.70 -8.00
CA VAL A 103 16.97 -2.21 -9.24
C VAL A 103 16.61 -3.13 -10.39
N THR A 104 16.58 -2.60 -11.60
CA THR A 104 16.42 -3.41 -12.80
C THR A 104 17.55 -4.45 -12.88
N GLU A 105 17.24 -5.66 -13.34
CA GLU A 105 18.20 -6.78 -13.55
C GLU A 105 18.79 -7.40 -12.26
N SER A 106 18.18 -7.17 -11.10
CA SER A 106 18.60 -7.82 -9.85
C SER A 106 17.82 -9.10 -9.56
N ASN A 107 18.54 -10.16 -9.20
CA ASN A 107 17.96 -11.46 -8.83
C ASN A 107 17.56 -11.55 -7.35
N GLU A 108 17.84 -10.53 -6.54
CA GLU A 108 17.48 -10.50 -5.11
C GLU A 108 16.35 -9.51 -4.83
N ARG A 109 16.47 -8.32 -5.44
CA ARG A 109 15.53 -7.20 -5.34
C ARG A 109 15.37 -6.55 -6.70
N GLY A 110 14.56 -7.18 -7.54
CA GLY A 110 14.32 -6.77 -8.92
C GLY A 110 13.29 -5.66 -9.03
N LEU A 111 13.48 -4.76 -9.98
CA LEU A 111 12.44 -3.88 -10.49
C LEU A 111 12.10 -4.35 -11.91
N ASP A 112 10.97 -5.04 -12.05
CA ASP A 112 10.67 -5.88 -13.21
C ASP A 112 9.67 -5.23 -14.18
N TYR A 113 8.85 -4.30 -13.69
CA TYR A 113 7.90 -3.57 -14.52
C TYR A 113 7.70 -2.14 -14.02
N ILE A 114 7.56 -1.19 -14.96
CA ILE A 114 7.36 0.23 -14.67
C ILE A 114 6.34 0.82 -15.64
N GLU A 115 5.34 1.52 -15.13
CA GLU A 115 4.49 2.42 -15.94
C GLU A 115 4.21 3.72 -15.20
N TYR A 116 4.20 4.82 -15.94
CA TYR A 116 3.88 6.15 -15.43
C TYR A 116 2.85 6.83 -16.34
N TYR A 117 1.84 7.46 -15.74
CA TYR A 117 0.79 8.18 -16.43
C TYR A 117 0.51 9.53 -15.77
N GLU A 118 0.13 10.50 -16.60
CA GLU A 118 -0.36 11.80 -16.17
C GLU A 118 -1.81 11.99 -16.61
N ASN A 119 -2.64 12.38 -15.64
CA ASN A 119 -4.06 12.63 -15.78
C ASN A 119 -4.86 11.50 -16.49
N PRO A 120 -4.60 10.20 -16.20
CA PRO A 120 -5.23 9.12 -16.94
C PRO A 120 -6.73 9.03 -16.65
N ILE A 121 -7.47 8.45 -17.61
CA ILE A 121 -8.78 7.86 -17.36
C ILE A 121 -8.54 6.45 -16.85
N MET A 122 -9.11 6.13 -15.69
CA MET A 122 -9.09 4.81 -15.06
C MET A 122 -10.32 4.01 -15.48
N GLN A 123 -10.12 2.73 -15.72
CA GLN A 123 -11.17 1.72 -15.89
C GLN A 123 -10.83 0.50 -15.04
N ASP A 124 -11.72 0.16 -14.12
CA ASP A 124 -11.53 -0.88 -13.11
C ASP A 124 -10.16 -0.81 -12.40
N TYR A 125 -9.80 0.39 -11.93
CA TYR A 125 -8.52 0.74 -11.27
C TYR A 125 -7.27 0.71 -12.17
N VAL A 126 -7.42 0.45 -13.47
CA VAL A 126 -6.30 0.40 -14.42
C VAL A 126 -6.30 1.63 -15.33
N PRO A 127 -5.15 2.26 -15.61
CA PRO A 127 -5.09 3.35 -16.57
C PRO A 127 -5.46 2.86 -17.98
N VAL A 128 -6.36 3.58 -18.65
CA VAL A 128 -6.64 3.38 -20.07
C VAL A 128 -5.49 3.99 -20.87
N LEU A 129 -4.79 3.15 -21.65
CA LEU A 129 -3.66 3.58 -22.47
C LEU A 129 -4.06 4.76 -23.39
N ASN A 130 -3.20 5.77 -23.49
CA ASN A 130 -3.38 6.98 -24.29
C ASN A 130 -4.60 7.85 -23.92
N SER A 131 -5.17 7.68 -22.72
CA SER A 131 -6.30 8.50 -22.26
C SER A 131 -5.89 9.77 -21.50
N GLY A 132 -4.66 9.79 -20.98
CA GLY A 132 -4.10 10.90 -20.21
C GLY A 132 -3.38 11.95 -21.06
N SER A 133 -2.70 12.89 -20.39
CA SER A 133 -1.87 13.91 -21.04
C SER A 133 -0.49 13.38 -21.43
N PHE A 134 0.01 12.38 -20.72
CA PHE A 134 1.34 11.80 -20.92
C PHE A 134 1.39 10.38 -20.36
N ALA A 135 2.27 9.55 -20.93
CA ALA A 135 2.56 8.21 -20.40
C ALA A 135 3.99 7.80 -20.76
N LEU A 136 4.62 7.05 -19.86
CA LEU A 136 5.81 6.25 -20.10
C LEU A 136 5.47 4.80 -19.77
N LEU A 137 5.69 3.91 -20.72
CA LEU A 137 5.46 2.48 -20.56
C LEU A 137 6.78 1.77 -20.22
N ASP A 138 6.71 0.51 -19.82
CA ASP A 138 7.90 -0.25 -19.43
C ASP A 138 9.00 -0.28 -20.51
N SER A 139 8.62 -0.27 -21.79
CA SER A 139 9.55 -0.21 -22.93
C SER A 139 10.30 1.12 -23.05
N ASP A 140 9.78 2.19 -22.45
CA ASP A 140 10.40 3.51 -22.46
C ASP A 140 11.48 3.63 -21.38
N PHE A 141 11.53 2.70 -20.41
CA PHE A 141 12.54 2.69 -19.36
C PHE A 141 13.73 1.78 -19.71
N SER A 142 14.93 2.34 -19.64
CA SER A 142 16.18 1.60 -19.83
C SER A 142 16.67 0.92 -18.56
N SER A 143 16.42 1.53 -17.41
CA SER A 143 16.81 1.04 -16.09
C SER A 143 16.15 1.87 -15.01
N GLY A 144 16.20 1.43 -13.76
CA GLY A 144 15.73 2.22 -12.65
C GLY A 144 16.14 1.67 -11.30
N SER A 145 15.99 2.51 -10.28
CA SER A 145 16.07 2.09 -8.89
C SER A 145 14.94 2.72 -8.08
N ILE A 146 14.48 1.97 -7.10
CA ILE A 146 13.58 2.46 -6.05
C ILE A 146 14.05 1.90 -4.72
N ASN A 147 14.19 2.76 -3.73
CA ASN A 147 14.38 2.33 -2.35
C ASN A 147 13.04 2.38 -1.63
N LEU A 148 12.64 1.29 -1.00
CA LEU A 148 11.42 1.20 -0.20
C LEU A 148 11.81 0.91 1.24
N THR A 149 11.42 1.79 2.17
CA THR A 149 11.67 1.61 3.60
C THR A 149 10.33 1.56 4.31
N ASN A 150 9.94 0.37 4.77
CA ASN A 150 8.78 0.21 5.65
C ASN A 150 9.23 0.42 7.11
N TYR A 151 8.52 1.28 7.84
CA TYR A 151 8.78 1.61 9.24
C TYR A 151 7.47 1.82 10.00
N SER A 152 7.56 1.96 11.32
CA SER A 152 6.41 2.30 12.15
C SER A 152 6.68 3.59 12.91
N ASP A 153 5.65 4.42 13.04
CA ASP A 153 5.73 5.60 13.89
C ASP A 153 5.64 5.21 15.39
N PRO A 154 5.84 6.16 16.32
CA PRO A 154 5.72 5.88 17.76
C PRO A 154 4.33 5.38 18.21
N TYR A 155 3.31 5.53 17.35
CA TYR A 155 1.94 5.09 17.59
C TYR A 155 1.63 3.73 16.93
N GLY A 156 2.64 3.07 16.34
CA GLY A 156 2.52 1.74 15.74
C GLY A 156 1.85 1.70 14.37
N ARG A 157 1.68 2.86 13.71
CA ARG A 157 1.13 2.96 12.35
C ARG A 157 2.21 2.63 11.33
N SER A 158 1.88 1.80 10.33
CA SER A 158 2.81 1.41 9.27
C SER A 158 2.97 2.53 8.24
N LEU A 159 4.21 2.86 7.94
CA LEU A 159 4.58 3.94 7.03
C LEU A 159 5.58 3.44 5.99
N LEU A 160 5.54 4.09 4.84
CA LEU A 160 6.45 3.84 3.73
C LEU A 160 7.20 5.13 3.42
N SER A 161 8.53 5.03 3.40
CA SER A 161 9.40 6.03 2.81
C SER A 161 9.97 5.45 1.52
N SER A 162 9.92 6.21 0.44
CA SER A 162 10.38 5.79 -0.87
C SER A 162 11.15 6.91 -1.57
N ASN A 163 12.17 6.53 -2.34
CA ASN A 163 12.81 7.40 -3.30
C ASN A 163 13.18 6.59 -4.54
N PHE A 164 12.99 7.16 -5.73
CA PHE A 164 13.23 6.46 -6.98
C PHE A 164 13.85 7.36 -8.05
N ALA A 165 14.57 6.71 -8.95
CA ALA A 165 15.14 7.30 -10.15
C ALA A 165 15.03 6.27 -11.29
N LEU A 166 14.16 6.54 -12.24
CA LEU A 166 13.79 5.65 -13.35
C LEU A 166 14.26 6.29 -14.66
N ARG A 167 15.25 5.67 -15.29
CA ARG A 167 15.92 6.20 -16.47
C ARG A 167 15.15 5.83 -17.73
N VAL A 168 14.78 6.84 -18.50
CA VAL A 168 14.08 6.70 -19.77
C VAL A 168 15.11 6.57 -20.90
N VAL A 169 14.78 5.79 -21.93
CA VAL A 169 15.64 5.55 -23.11
C VAL A 169 16.08 6.83 -23.81
N ASN A 170 15.31 7.91 -23.69
CA ASN A 170 15.62 9.23 -24.26
C ASN A 170 16.64 10.04 -23.43
N GLY A 171 17.19 9.45 -22.36
CA GLY A 171 18.21 10.05 -21.50
C GLY A 171 17.66 10.89 -20.34
N LYS A 172 16.35 11.14 -20.29
CA LYS A 172 15.70 11.79 -19.15
C LYS A 172 15.48 10.79 -18.00
N THR A 173 15.19 11.32 -16.81
CA THR A 173 14.91 10.51 -15.62
C THR A 173 13.58 10.94 -15.02
N LEU A 174 12.73 9.97 -14.74
CA LEU A 174 11.56 10.12 -13.87
C LEU A 174 12.04 9.90 -12.43
N THR A 175 11.97 10.93 -11.60
CA THR A 175 12.44 10.88 -10.21
C THR A 175 11.31 11.19 -9.27
N GLY A 176 11.39 10.70 -8.04
CA GLY A 176 10.45 11.10 -7.03
C GLY A 176 10.68 10.44 -5.69
N ASP A 177 9.83 10.81 -4.76
CA ASP A 177 9.85 10.41 -3.37
C ASP A 177 8.43 10.33 -2.79
N PHE A 178 8.29 9.57 -1.72
CA PHE A 178 7.06 9.46 -0.96
C PHE A 178 7.39 9.19 0.50
N ASP A 179 6.67 9.82 1.42
CA ASP A 179 6.75 9.53 2.85
C ASP A 179 5.35 9.63 3.48
N GLY A 180 4.91 8.56 4.13
CA GLY A 180 3.64 8.55 4.86
C GLY A 180 2.95 7.20 4.95
N LEU A 181 1.65 7.25 5.22
CA LEU A 181 0.77 6.09 5.28
C LEU A 181 0.65 5.45 3.90
N PHE A 182 0.73 4.13 3.88
CA PHE A 182 0.42 3.33 2.71
C PHE A 182 -0.61 2.25 3.07
N GLU A 183 -1.42 1.87 2.10
CA GLU A 183 -2.34 0.75 2.26
C GLU A 183 -1.70 -0.53 1.74
N PHE A 184 -1.81 -1.61 2.50
CA PHE A 184 -1.55 -2.96 2.02
C PHE A 184 -2.88 -3.60 1.65
N ILE A 185 -3.11 -3.80 0.36
CA ILE A 185 -4.34 -4.38 -0.17
C ILE A 185 -3.96 -5.66 -0.91
N GLN A 186 -4.79 -6.70 -0.82
CA GLN A 186 -4.70 -7.85 -1.71
C GLN A 186 -5.89 -7.77 -2.67
N LEU A 187 -5.71 -7.18 -3.85
CA LEU A 187 -6.79 -6.94 -4.82
C LEU A 187 -7.38 -8.25 -5.41
N TYR A 188 -6.76 -9.41 -5.22
CA TYR A 188 -7.19 -10.70 -5.79
C TYR A 188 -8.44 -11.34 -5.17
N ASN A 189 -9.08 -10.75 -4.16
CA ASN A 189 -10.35 -11.27 -3.61
C ASN A 189 -11.62 -10.58 -4.13
N LYS A 190 -11.54 -9.67 -5.11
CA LYS A 190 -12.73 -8.98 -5.65
C LYS A 190 -13.42 -9.64 -6.85
N SER A 191 -12.88 -10.75 -7.38
CA SER A 191 -13.50 -11.49 -8.52
C SER A 191 -13.67 -13.01 -8.30
N ALA A 192 -13.36 -13.55 -7.11
CA ALA A 192 -13.36 -15.00 -6.86
C ALA A 192 -14.29 -15.48 -5.72
N LYS A 193 -15.32 -14.70 -5.37
CA LYS A 193 -16.43 -15.17 -4.53
C LYS A 193 -17.76 -14.85 -5.19
N GLY A 194 -18.21 -15.78 -6.02
CA GLY A 194 -19.54 -15.67 -6.62
C GLY A 194 -19.90 -16.69 -7.69
N GLU A 195 -19.19 -17.81 -7.87
CA GLU A 195 -19.74 -18.91 -8.68
C GLU A 195 -19.07 -20.25 -8.33
N VAL A 196 -19.61 -20.94 -7.33
CA VAL A 196 -19.52 -22.40 -7.28
C VAL A 196 -20.86 -22.94 -6.76
N SER A 197 -21.67 -23.46 -7.68
CA SER A 197 -22.12 -24.86 -7.58
C SER A 197 -22.95 -25.24 -8.79
N ALA A 198 -22.32 -25.86 -9.79
CA ALA A 198 -22.86 -27.05 -10.44
C ALA A 198 -21.77 -27.75 -11.28
N LYS A 199 -21.71 -29.06 -11.08
CA LYS A 199 -20.86 -30.08 -11.70
C LYS A 199 -20.64 -29.97 -13.22
N SER A 200 -19.38 -30.28 -13.57
CA SER A 200 -18.93 -31.21 -14.61
C SER A 200 -18.99 -30.82 -16.09
N ALA A 201 -17.85 -31.09 -16.71
CA ALA A 201 -17.60 -31.43 -18.11
C ALA A 201 -17.28 -30.32 -19.12
N SER A 202 -16.16 -30.57 -19.79
CA SER A 202 -15.71 -30.09 -21.10
C SER A 202 -15.16 -28.66 -21.18
N THR A 203 -13.91 -28.63 -21.61
CA THR A 203 -13.17 -27.50 -22.19
C THR A 203 -14.03 -26.54 -22.99
N ASN A 204 -14.00 -25.27 -22.60
CA ASN A 204 -13.87 -24.16 -23.54
C ASN A 204 -13.22 -22.96 -22.85
N ARG A 205 -12.07 -22.53 -23.39
CA ARG A 205 -11.42 -21.26 -23.08
C ARG A 205 -12.41 -20.13 -23.36
N VAL A 206 -12.85 -19.42 -22.33
CA VAL A 206 -13.41 -18.08 -22.48
C VAL A 206 -12.27 -17.08 -22.30
N LYS A 207 -11.90 -16.42 -23.39
CA LYS A 207 -11.06 -15.22 -23.40
C LYS A 207 -11.75 -14.13 -22.57
N SER A 208 -11.18 -13.79 -21.43
CA SER A 208 -11.30 -12.46 -20.84
C SER A 208 -9.99 -11.72 -21.14
N GLY A 209 -10.08 -10.69 -21.96
CA GLY A 209 -8.96 -9.89 -22.40
C GLY A 209 -8.54 -8.91 -21.31
N VAL A 210 -7.46 -9.25 -20.61
CA VAL A 210 -6.50 -8.24 -20.12
C VAL A 210 -5.17 -8.65 -20.71
N ARG A 211 -4.63 -7.77 -21.54
CA ARG A 211 -3.38 -7.95 -22.28
C ARG A 211 -2.26 -8.03 -21.23
N ARG A 212 -1.81 -9.24 -20.87
CA ARG A 212 -0.50 -9.42 -20.23
C ARG A 212 0.57 -9.02 -21.26
N PRO A 213 1.51 -8.12 -20.97
CA PRO A 213 2.71 -7.99 -21.77
C PRO A 213 3.45 -9.33 -21.73
N SER A 214 3.73 -9.91 -22.90
CA SER A 214 4.29 -11.25 -23.06
C SER A 214 5.82 -11.27 -22.99
N ALA A 215 6.44 -10.32 -22.30
CA ALA A 215 7.88 -10.26 -22.11
C ALA A 215 8.17 -9.59 -20.77
N ARG A 216 8.41 -10.41 -19.74
CA ARG A 216 9.06 -10.00 -18.49
C ARG A 216 10.57 -9.87 -18.79
N LYS A 217 11.22 -8.85 -18.25
CA LYS A 217 12.67 -8.61 -18.44
C LYS A 217 13.51 -9.61 -17.66
#